data_AF-A0A537KKH1-F1
#
_entry.id   AF-A0A537KKH1-F1
#
_cell.length_a   1.000
_cell.length_b   1.000
_cell.length_c   1.000
_cell.angle_alpha   90.00
_cell.angle_beta   90.00
_cell.angle_gamma   90.00
#
_symmetry.space_group_name_H-M   'P 1'
#
loop_
_entity.id
_entity.type
_entity.pdbx_description
1 polymer ?
#
loop_
_entity_poly.entity_id
_entity_poly.type
_entity_poly.pdbx_seq_one_letter_code
_entity_poly.pdbx_strand_id
1 'polypeptide(L)'
;MSKNLQNSTSEFIEKSIKIHGNKFDYSKVQYIGSHTKVCIICPEHGEFYQSPTNHLSENGCPKCAWQYKRGKYRLTTLETFITQAKEIHRDKYDYSKVEWKNTYTPITILCPIHGEFTQVPQNHIRLKCGCRKCGREIAKSKVNKYNTVYFIKNAKKIHGNKYDYSKSQCFNATDKVEIICPVHGKFKQIANQHLQGCDCPKCHFDQMAKDRAMGKESFINKAKELFGEKYDYSKVEYINGQKKVCLICPIHGEFKVTPNSHLSRKSGCPICNESKLERELASILDKQNVKYERLKRFKWLGKQSLDLYLPEHNIAIECQGIQHFKPIDFAGKGKKWANQSFKENKKRDDRKLKKCLANNIKMIYVIDKEEYLENKYHFDIVEPFSGNVSYEIMHINHFENHLNHLVDSLTFFGVRNDEEQKNLIMFF
;
A
#
# COMPACT_ATOMS: atom_id res chain seq x y z
N MET A 1 -44.43 8.71 76.05
CA MET A 1 -44.28 8.61 74.58
C MET A 1 -43.87 9.93 73.88
N SER A 2 -43.81 11.09 74.55
CA SER A 2 -43.57 12.39 73.89
C SER A 2 -42.11 12.76 73.58
N LYS A 3 -41.12 12.32 74.39
CA LYS A 3 -39.70 12.73 74.22
C LYS A 3 -39.03 12.24 72.92
N ASN A 4 -39.42 11.08 72.38
CA ASN A 4 -38.82 10.53 71.16
C ASN A 4 -39.32 11.20 69.87
N LEU A 5 -40.55 11.75 69.85
CA LEU A 5 -41.08 12.48 68.69
C LEU A 5 -40.53 13.91 68.59
N GLN A 6 -40.23 14.54 69.74
CA GLN A 6 -39.64 15.89 69.76
C GLN A 6 -38.21 15.88 69.22
N ASN A 7 -37.39 14.89 69.59
CA ASN A 7 -36.03 14.76 69.07
C ASN A 7 -36.00 14.51 67.55
N SER A 8 -36.92 13.71 67.01
CA SER A 8 -36.97 13.44 65.56
C SER A 8 -37.52 14.62 64.75
N THR A 9 -38.42 15.42 65.33
CA THR A 9 -38.88 16.68 64.71
C THR A 9 -37.76 17.71 64.67
N SER A 10 -37.03 17.92 65.77
CA SER A 10 -35.89 18.83 65.81
C SER A 10 -34.78 18.40 64.85
N GLU A 11 -34.48 17.10 64.77
CA GLU A 11 -33.47 16.57 63.83
C GLU A 11 -33.84 16.81 62.36
N PHE A 12 -35.12 16.65 62.00
CA PHE A 12 -35.60 16.97 60.65
C PHE A 12 -35.48 18.47 60.35
N ILE A 13 -35.82 19.34 61.30
CA ILE A 13 -35.72 20.80 61.13
C ILE A 13 -34.26 21.20 60.94
N GLU A 14 -33.32 20.69 61.76
CA GLU A 14 -31.89 20.98 61.61
C GLU A 14 -31.35 20.55 60.24
N LYS A 15 -31.69 19.34 59.78
CA LYS A 15 -31.29 18.87 58.44
C LYS A 15 -31.90 19.74 57.33
N SER A 16 -33.14 20.16 57.51
CA SER A 16 -33.84 21.02 56.54
C SER A 16 -33.25 22.42 56.48
N ILE A 17 -32.81 22.99 57.60
CA ILE A 17 -32.09 24.28 57.67
C ILE A 17 -30.70 24.14 57.03
N LYS A 18 -29.99 23.01 57.19
CA LYS A 18 -28.70 22.80 56.52
C LYS A 18 -28.82 22.81 54.99
N ILE A 19 -29.93 22.31 54.44
CA ILE A 19 -30.13 22.23 52.98
C ILE A 19 -30.71 23.54 52.41
N HIS A 20 -31.72 24.11 53.08
CA HIS A 20 -32.48 25.25 52.55
C HIS A 20 -32.16 26.59 53.21
N GLY A 21 -31.29 26.61 54.23
CA GLY A 21 -31.04 27.79 55.06
C GLY A 21 -32.32 28.29 55.75
N ASN A 22 -32.46 29.61 55.87
CA ASN A 22 -33.61 30.28 56.49
C ASN A 22 -34.78 30.50 55.50
N LYS A 23 -34.90 29.67 54.47
CA LYS A 23 -35.85 29.88 53.36
C LYS A 23 -37.28 29.49 53.69
N PHE A 24 -37.49 28.62 54.68
CA PHE A 24 -38.81 28.12 55.06
C PHE A 24 -38.99 28.21 56.57
N ASP A 25 -40.24 28.42 57.00
CA ASP A 25 -40.63 28.33 58.40
C ASP A 25 -41.19 26.94 58.69
N TYR A 26 -40.68 26.33 59.77
CA TYR A 26 -41.00 24.98 60.23
C TYR A 26 -41.83 24.98 61.53
N SER A 27 -42.37 26.12 61.93
CA SER A 27 -43.18 26.31 63.16
C SER A 27 -44.36 25.34 63.30
N LYS A 28 -44.88 24.82 62.18
CA LYS A 28 -46.01 23.87 62.12
C LYS A 28 -45.61 22.42 61.78
N VAL A 29 -44.31 22.10 61.79
CA VAL A 29 -43.85 20.75 61.46
C VAL A 29 -44.11 19.79 62.64
N GLN A 30 -44.78 18.68 62.35
CA GLN A 30 -44.90 17.53 63.25
C GLN A 30 -44.36 16.29 62.54
N TYR A 31 -43.16 15.85 62.91
CA TYR A 31 -42.52 14.73 62.25
C TYR A 31 -43.04 13.40 62.80
N ILE A 32 -43.68 12.61 61.93
CA ILE A 32 -44.21 11.29 62.26
C ILE A 32 -43.40 10.19 61.56
N GLY A 33 -42.91 10.45 60.34
CA GLY A 33 -42.14 9.50 59.55
C GLY A 33 -41.64 10.09 58.23
N SER A 34 -40.70 9.40 57.58
CA SER A 34 -39.95 9.90 56.41
C SER A 34 -40.79 10.12 55.15
N HIS A 35 -41.94 9.45 55.04
CA HIS A 35 -42.87 9.53 53.92
C HIS A 35 -44.19 10.23 54.25
N THR A 36 -44.44 10.53 55.52
CA THR A 36 -45.66 11.23 55.96
C THR A 36 -45.47 12.72 55.70
N LYS A 37 -46.43 13.36 55.03
CA LYS A 37 -46.31 14.78 54.68
C LYS A 37 -46.33 15.65 55.93
N VAL A 38 -45.39 16.59 56.00
CA VAL A 38 -45.30 17.63 57.02
C VAL A 38 -45.71 18.98 56.45
N CYS A 39 -46.25 19.85 57.30
CA CYS A 39 -46.61 21.22 56.92
C CYS A 39 -45.38 22.13 57.03
N ILE A 40 -44.96 22.71 55.91
CA ILE A 40 -43.84 23.65 55.82
C ILE A 40 -44.38 24.97 55.29
N ILE A 41 -43.90 26.09 55.81
CA ILE A 41 -44.39 27.41 55.45
C ILE A 41 -43.37 28.08 54.54
N CYS A 42 -43.81 28.45 53.34
CA CYS A 42 -43.06 29.32 52.45
C CYS A 42 -43.42 30.78 52.76
N PRO A 43 -42.45 31.67 53.04
CA PRO A 43 -42.73 33.08 53.32
C PRO A 43 -43.52 33.79 52.21
N GLU A 44 -43.35 33.37 50.95
CA GLU A 44 -44.02 33.98 49.79
C GLU A 44 -45.38 33.36 49.45
N HIS A 45 -45.56 32.05 49.70
CA HIS A 45 -46.71 31.30 49.18
C HIS A 45 -47.56 30.61 50.24
N GLY A 46 -47.19 30.78 51.52
CA GLY A 46 -47.88 30.20 52.67
C GLY A 46 -47.58 28.72 52.89
N GLU A 47 -48.50 28.05 53.57
CA GLU A 47 -48.41 26.64 53.92
C GLU A 47 -48.41 25.71 52.70
N PHE A 48 -47.52 24.72 52.71
CA PHE A 48 -47.51 23.63 51.76
C PHE A 48 -47.10 22.32 52.44
N TYR A 49 -47.52 21.20 51.85
CA TYR A 49 -47.29 19.87 52.41
C TYR A 49 -46.29 19.09 51.56
N GLN A 50 -45.26 18.57 52.20
CA GLN A 50 -44.24 17.74 51.54
C GLN A 50 -43.75 16.63 52.47
N SER A 51 -43.35 15.48 51.92
CA SER A 51 -42.69 14.45 52.73
C SER A 51 -41.28 14.89 53.12
N PRO A 52 -40.81 14.57 54.34
CA PRO A 52 -39.46 14.85 54.79
C PRO A 52 -38.36 14.39 53.83
N THR A 53 -38.51 13.19 53.25
CA THR A 53 -37.60 12.65 52.23
C THR A 53 -37.48 13.55 51.00
N ASN A 54 -38.60 14.06 50.49
CA ASN A 54 -38.60 14.93 49.32
C ASN A 54 -38.01 16.30 49.65
N HIS A 55 -38.31 16.84 50.83
CA HIS A 55 -37.80 18.15 51.29
C HIS A 55 -36.30 18.13 51.52
N LEU A 56 -35.79 17.05 52.13
CA LEU A 56 -34.35 16.83 52.31
C LEU A 56 -33.62 16.51 50.99
N SER A 57 -34.34 16.17 49.91
CA SER A 57 -33.77 16.01 48.57
C SER A 57 -33.77 17.32 47.76
N GLU A 58 -33.61 18.46 48.44
CA GLU A 58 -33.56 19.82 47.85
C GLU A 58 -34.85 20.31 47.18
N ASN A 59 -35.97 19.59 47.30
CA ASN A 59 -37.25 20.10 46.79
C ASN A 59 -37.78 21.20 47.72
N GLY A 60 -38.10 22.36 47.17
CA GLY A 60 -38.69 23.47 47.91
C GLY A 60 -40.18 23.64 47.64
N CYS A 61 -40.69 24.87 47.88
CA CYS A 61 -42.08 25.21 47.58
C CYS A 61 -42.42 25.01 46.09
N PRO A 62 -43.48 24.24 45.76
CA PRO A 62 -43.90 24.02 44.38
C PRO A 62 -44.28 25.30 43.62
N LYS A 63 -44.84 26.30 44.31
CA LYS A 63 -45.22 27.59 43.72
C LYS A 63 -44.00 28.45 43.39
N CYS A 64 -43.01 28.55 44.28
CA CYS A 64 -41.70 29.15 43.97
C CYS A 64 -41.04 28.46 42.76
N ALA A 65 -41.02 27.13 42.75
CA ALA A 65 -40.42 26.35 41.66
C ALA A 65 -41.12 26.61 40.32
N TRP A 66 -42.44 26.78 40.33
CA TRP A 66 -43.24 27.10 39.15
C TRP A 66 -42.98 28.54 38.66
N GLN A 67 -42.91 29.51 39.57
CA GLN A 67 -42.60 30.92 39.24
C GLN A 67 -41.18 31.09 38.70
N TYR A 68 -40.19 30.41 39.29
CA TYR A 68 -38.78 30.47 38.86
C TYR A 68 -38.57 29.83 37.47
N LYS A 69 -39.33 28.77 37.14
CA LYS A 69 -39.31 28.12 35.81
C LYS A 69 -39.91 29.00 34.70
N ARG A 70 -40.83 29.92 34.99
CA ARG A 70 -41.46 30.82 33.99
C ARG A 70 -40.84 32.22 33.91
N GLY A 71 -40.26 32.75 35.00
CA GLY A 71 -39.79 34.14 35.05
C GLY A 71 -38.46 34.42 34.33
N LYS A 72 -37.48 33.52 34.40
CA LYS A 72 -36.09 33.79 33.97
C LYS A 72 -35.87 33.95 32.45
N TYR A 73 -36.79 33.45 31.63
CA TYR A 73 -36.67 33.42 30.16
C TYR A 73 -37.87 34.03 29.45
N ARG A 74 -38.61 34.93 30.13
CA ARG A 74 -39.76 35.60 29.54
C ARG A 74 -39.25 36.69 28.60
N LEU A 75 -39.44 36.47 27.30
CA LEU A 75 -39.15 37.44 26.25
C LEU A 75 -40.45 38.19 25.93
N THR A 76 -40.50 39.49 26.20
CA THR A 76 -41.70 40.32 25.95
C THR A 76 -41.47 41.32 24.82
N THR A 77 -40.24 41.80 24.63
CA THR A 77 -39.86 42.79 23.61
C THR A 77 -38.53 42.44 22.94
N LEU A 78 -38.26 43.06 21.79
CA LEU A 78 -36.96 42.95 21.09
C LEU A 78 -35.79 43.37 22.00
N GLU A 79 -35.96 44.43 22.78
CA GLU A 79 -34.94 44.89 23.74
C GLU A 79 -34.62 43.84 24.78
N THR A 80 -35.65 43.22 25.39
CA THR A 80 -35.44 42.13 26.36
C THR A 80 -34.74 40.93 25.75
N PHE A 81 -34.98 40.64 24.47
CA PHE A 81 -34.27 39.61 23.74
C PHE A 81 -32.80 39.98 23.50
N ILE A 82 -32.50 41.18 23.01
CA ILE A 82 -31.13 41.61 22.71
C ILE A 82 -30.28 41.63 24.00
N THR A 83 -30.81 42.14 25.11
CA THR A 83 -30.11 42.14 26.40
C THR A 83 -29.77 40.72 26.85
N GLN A 84 -30.75 39.81 26.86
CA GLN A 84 -30.50 38.41 27.25
C GLN A 84 -29.58 37.68 26.25
N ALA A 85 -29.69 37.99 24.95
CA ALA A 85 -28.85 37.39 23.92
C ALA A 85 -27.39 37.82 24.08
N LYS A 86 -27.14 39.11 24.40
CA LYS A 86 -25.81 39.64 24.74
C LYS A 86 -25.27 39.07 26.05
N GLU A 87 -26.11 38.84 27.07
CA GLU A 87 -25.64 38.17 28.29
C GLU A 87 -25.20 36.73 28.04
N ILE A 88 -25.94 35.98 27.22
CA ILE A 88 -25.67 34.54 26.96
C ILE A 88 -24.54 34.35 25.95
N HIS A 89 -24.57 35.10 24.84
CA HIS A 89 -23.67 34.92 23.70
C HIS A 89 -22.59 35.99 23.61
N ARG A 90 -22.61 37.02 24.48
CA ARG A 90 -21.71 38.17 24.42
C ARG A 90 -21.77 38.81 23.03
N ASP A 91 -20.63 39.27 22.49
CA ASP A 91 -20.54 39.91 21.18
C ASP A 91 -20.39 38.91 20.02
N LYS A 92 -20.90 37.69 20.18
CA LYS A 92 -20.70 36.62 19.18
C LYS A 92 -21.57 36.76 17.93
N TYR A 93 -22.70 37.44 18.03
CA TYR A 93 -23.65 37.60 16.95
C TYR A 93 -24.11 39.04 16.81
N ASP A 94 -24.42 39.43 15.59
CA ASP A 94 -25.06 40.69 15.28
C ASP A 94 -26.58 40.48 15.04
N TYR A 95 -27.38 41.35 15.63
CA TYR A 95 -28.84 41.34 15.62
C TYR A 95 -29.42 42.52 14.82
N SER A 96 -28.60 43.25 14.06
CA SER A 96 -28.98 44.41 13.26
C SER A 96 -30.09 44.15 12.24
N LYS A 97 -30.25 42.91 11.77
CA LYS A 97 -31.27 42.48 10.80
C LYS A 97 -32.49 41.76 11.42
N VAL A 98 -32.71 41.89 12.72
CA VAL A 98 -33.82 41.19 13.39
C VAL A 98 -35.15 41.89 13.11
N GLU A 99 -36.04 41.21 12.41
CA GLU A 99 -37.46 41.60 12.28
C GLU A 99 -38.28 40.95 13.41
N TRP A 100 -38.63 41.73 14.44
CA TRP A 100 -39.34 41.22 15.61
C TRP A 100 -40.85 41.11 15.36
N LYS A 101 -41.39 39.89 15.49
CA LYS A 101 -42.85 39.64 15.47
C LYS A 101 -43.34 39.09 16.79
N ASN A 102 -42.77 37.96 17.22
CA ASN A 102 -43.03 37.32 18.50
C ASN A 102 -41.87 36.38 18.84
N THR A 103 -41.95 35.68 19.97
CA THR A 103 -40.87 34.85 20.51
C THR A 103 -40.73 33.47 19.86
N TYR A 104 -41.68 33.10 19.00
CA TYR A 104 -41.78 31.80 18.35
C TYR A 104 -41.50 31.86 16.83
N THR A 105 -41.65 33.03 16.21
CA THR A 105 -41.29 33.24 14.81
C THR A 105 -39.77 33.32 14.67
N PRO A 106 -39.17 32.58 13.72
CA PRO A 106 -37.73 32.66 13.45
C PRO A 106 -37.30 34.08 13.06
N ILE A 107 -36.20 34.53 13.64
CA ILE A 107 -35.52 35.79 13.31
C ILE A 107 -34.20 35.51 12.61
N THR A 108 -33.73 36.45 11.80
CA THR A 108 -32.43 36.40 11.13
C THR A 108 -31.34 36.99 12.03
N ILE A 109 -30.31 36.20 12.30
CA ILE A 109 -29.16 36.55 13.14
C ILE A 109 -27.90 36.45 12.28
N LEU A 110 -26.96 37.37 12.45
CA LEU A 110 -25.71 37.40 11.71
C LEU A 110 -24.58 36.78 12.52
N CYS A 111 -23.95 35.74 11.96
CA CYS A 111 -22.69 35.21 12.46
C CYS A 111 -21.52 35.85 11.70
N PRO A 112 -20.55 36.48 12.38
CA PRO A 112 -19.39 37.11 11.72
C PRO A 112 -18.56 36.16 10.84
N ILE A 113 -18.59 34.86 11.13
CA ILE A 113 -17.78 33.83 10.44
C ILE A 113 -18.57 33.15 9.32
N HIS A 114 -19.85 32.84 9.55
CA HIS A 114 -20.63 31.95 8.69
C HIS A 114 -21.82 32.61 7.99
N GLY A 115 -22.00 33.92 8.19
CA GLY A 115 -23.06 34.71 7.59
C GLY A 115 -24.41 34.56 8.31
N GLU A 116 -25.49 34.86 7.58
CA GLU A 116 -26.84 34.91 8.12
C GLU A 116 -27.38 33.50 8.45
N PHE A 117 -28.10 33.39 9.57
CA PHE A 117 -28.81 32.17 9.93
C PHE A 117 -30.09 32.50 10.71
N THR A 118 -31.08 31.62 10.61
CA THR A 118 -32.39 31.83 11.25
C THR A 118 -32.54 31.03 12.54
N GLN A 119 -33.07 31.64 13.59
CA GLN A 119 -33.42 30.94 14.84
C GLN A 119 -34.67 31.50 15.50
N VAL A 120 -35.37 30.63 16.24
CA VAL A 120 -36.47 31.06 17.11
C VAL A 120 -35.89 31.76 18.36
N PRO A 121 -36.31 33.00 18.69
CA PRO A 121 -35.78 33.75 19.83
C PRO A 121 -35.80 32.97 21.15
N GLN A 122 -36.90 32.30 21.46
CA GLN A 122 -37.02 31.50 22.68
C GLN A 122 -35.98 30.38 22.75
N ASN A 123 -35.66 29.74 21.63
CA ASN A 123 -34.68 28.67 21.58
C ASN A 123 -33.25 29.22 21.67
N HIS A 124 -32.98 30.34 21.01
CA HIS A 124 -31.68 31.02 21.04
C HIS A 124 -31.24 31.36 22.47
N ILE A 125 -32.19 31.79 23.30
CA ILE A 125 -31.97 32.10 24.72
C ILE A 125 -32.03 30.84 25.58
N ARG A 126 -33.16 30.11 25.59
CA ARG A 126 -33.39 28.99 26.53
C ARG A 126 -32.42 27.83 26.32
N LEU A 127 -32.17 27.47 25.06
CA LEU A 127 -31.28 26.36 24.70
C LEU A 127 -29.83 26.84 24.50
N LYS A 128 -29.58 28.16 24.63
CA LYS A 128 -28.28 28.80 24.36
C LYS A 128 -27.71 28.37 23.00
N CYS A 129 -28.59 28.12 22.03
CA CYS A 129 -28.19 27.66 20.71
C CYS A 129 -27.80 28.86 19.85
N GLY A 130 -26.85 28.64 18.94
CA GLY A 130 -26.33 29.68 18.06
C GLY A 130 -25.99 29.09 16.69
N CYS A 131 -25.07 29.70 15.95
CA CYS A 131 -24.71 29.23 14.62
C CYS A 131 -24.31 27.73 14.63
N ARG A 132 -25.05 26.91 13.86
CA ARG A 132 -24.82 25.46 13.76
C ARG A 132 -23.45 25.11 13.16
N LYS A 133 -22.89 25.99 12.32
CA LYS A 133 -21.56 25.81 11.72
C LYS A 133 -20.46 26.03 12.79
N CYS A 134 -20.51 27.12 13.55
CA CYS A 134 -19.63 27.31 14.73
C CYS A 134 -19.73 26.15 15.73
N GLY A 135 -20.95 25.68 16.02
CA GLY A 135 -21.15 24.56 16.96
C GLY A 135 -20.45 23.28 16.50
N ARG A 136 -20.50 22.97 15.20
CA ARG A 136 -19.79 21.82 14.61
C ARG A 136 -18.28 21.98 14.64
N GLU A 137 -17.76 23.18 14.40
CA GLU A 137 -16.32 23.46 14.47
C GLU A 137 -15.78 23.30 15.90
N ILE A 138 -16.51 23.79 16.91
CA ILE A 138 -16.14 23.63 18.33
C ILE A 138 -16.23 22.16 18.76
N ALA A 139 -17.25 21.42 18.31
CA ALA A 139 -17.37 20.01 18.59
C ALA A 139 -16.22 19.21 17.95
N LYS A 140 -15.82 19.54 16.71
CA LYS A 140 -14.64 18.96 16.07
C LYS A 140 -13.35 19.30 16.81
N SER A 141 -13.16 20.55 17.26
CA SER A 141 -11.92 20.97 17.95
C SER A 141 -11.79 20.40 19.36
N LYS A 142 -12.89 20.19 20.09
CA LYS A 142 -12.88 19.49 21.39
C LYS A 142 -12.51 18.01 21.27
N VAL A 143 -12.73 17.40 20.10
CA VAL A 143 -12.41 15.99 19.82
C VAL A 143 -11.02 15.84 19.19
N ASN A 144 -10.50 16.85 18.48
CA ASN A 144 -9.25 16.74 17.74
C ASN A 144 -8.07 17.32 18.54
N LYS A 145 -7.14 16.45 18.95
CA LYS A 145 -5.84 16.81 19.57
C LYS A 145 -4.99 17.75 18.67
N TYR A 146 -5.28 17.78 17.38
CA TYR A 146 -4.53 18.51 16.37
C TYR A 146 -4.96 19.99 16.30
N ASN A 147 -3.99 20.88 16.51
CA ASN A 147 -4.08 22.31 16.23
C ASN A 147 -2.69 22.83 15.78
N THR A 148 -2.60 24.05 15.27
CA THR A 148 -1.35 24.59 14.70
C THR A 148 -0.20 24.57 15.71
N VAL A 149 -0.49 24.90 16.97
CA VAL A 149 0.51 24.88 18.06
C VAL A 149 1.01 23.47 18.33
N TYR A 150 0.11 22.48 18.38
CA TYR A 150 0.45 21.08 18.53
C TYR A 150 1.30 20.57 17.36
N PHE A 151 0.93 20.89 16.12
CA PHE A 151 1.68 20.49 14.95
C PHE A 151 3.12 21.03 14.98
N ILE A 152 3.31 22.34 15.16
CA ILE A 152 4.63 22.96 15.17
C ILE A 152 5.51 22.40 16.29
N LYS A 153 4.95 22.21 17.50
CA LYS A 153 5.69 21.65 18.64
C LYS A 153 6.19 20.23 18.35
N ASN A 154 5.35 19.36 17.78
CA ASN A 154 5.76 17.99 17.48
C ASN A 154 6.64 17.90 16.23
N ALA A 155 6.40 18.74 15.22
CA ALA A 155 7.22 18.79 14.02
C ALA A 155 8.66 19.20 14.34
N LYS A 156 8.86 20.19 15.23
CA LYS A 156 10.18 20.55 15.76
C LYS A 156 10.83 19.45 16.60
N LYS A 157 10.04 18.62 17.29
CA LYS A 157 10.59 17.47 18.05
C LYS A 157 11.18 16.40 17.12
N ILE A 158 10.56 16.18 15.96
CA ILE A 158 10.98 15.15 14.99
C ILE A 158 12.09 15.66 14.08
N HIS A 159 11.93 16.87 13.54
CA HIS A 159 12.81 17.43 12.51
C HIS A 159 13.80 18.48 13.03
N GLY A 160 13.75 18.82 14.32
CA GLY A 160 14.57 19.89 14.89
C GLY A 160 14.34 21.23 14.19
N ASN A 161 15.43 21.85 13.74
CA ASN A 161 15.44 23.12 13.00
C ASN A 161 15.52 22.93 11.47
N LYS A 162 15.21 21.73 10.96
CA LYS A 162 15.34 21.41 9.52
C LYS A 162 14.33 22.13 8.63
N TYR A 163 13.17 22.52 9.16
CA TYR A 163 12.09 23.16 8.41
C TYR A 163 11.60 24.43 9.10
N ASP A 164 11.13 25.39 8.31
CA ASP A 164 10.40 26.55 8.80
C ASP A 164 8.88 26.35 8.68
N TYR A 165 8.18 26.65 9.78
CA TYR A 165 6.74 26.50 9.96
C TYR A 165 6.04 27.86 10.18
N SER A 166 6.72 28.98 9.94
CA SER A 166 6.21 30.34 10.15
C SER A 166 4.85 30.63 9.48
N LYS A 167 4.56 29.96 8.36
CA LYS A 167 3.32 30.08 7.60
C LYS A 167 2.41 28.84 7.67
N SER A 168 2.75 27.87 8.52
CA SER A 168 2.00 26.62 8.64
C SER A 168 0.69 26.81 9.40
N GLN A 169 -0.43 26.33 8.84
CA GLN A 169 -1.73 26.26 9.51
C GLN A 169 -2.22 24.82 9.51
N CYS A 170 -2.59 24.29 10.69
CA CYS A 170 -3.00 22.90 10.86
C CYS A 170 -4.15 22.81 11.86
N PHE A 171 -5.28 22.26 11.42
CA PHE A 171 -6.48 22.06 12.25
C PHE A 171 -6.80 20.57 12.45
N ASN A 172 -6.32 19.70 11.56
CA ASN A 172 -6.52 18.25 11.63
C ASN A 172 -5.27 17.47 11.22
N ALA A 173 -5.22 16.19 11.59
CA ALA A 173 -4.16 15.26 11.22
C ALA A 173 -4.00 15.06 9.71
N THR A 174 -5.09 15.20 8.95
CA THR A 174 -5.14 14.99 7.49
C THR A 174 -4.94 16.27 6.69
N ASP A 175 -4.79 17.42 7.34
CA ASP A 175 -4.62 18.70 6.64
C ASP A 175 -3.30 18.71 5.88
N LYS A 176 -3.32 19.27 4.66
CA LYS A 176 -2.11 19.54 3.89
C LYS A 176 -1.51 20.86 4.35
N VAL A 177 -0.49 20.76 5.19
CA VAL A 177 0.21 21.89 5.78
C VAL A 177 1.31 22.37 4.84
N GLU A 178 1.42 23.69 4.69
CA GLU A 178 2.53 24.32 3.96
C GLU A 178 3.75 24.41 4.88
N ILE A 179 4.87 23.84 4.43
CA ILE A 179 6.14 23.73 5.17
C ILE A 179 7.24 24.26 4.26
N ILE A 180 8.21 24.99 4.83
CA ILE A 180 9.32 25.56 4.06
C ILE A 180 10.58 24.75 4.35
N CYS A 181 11.11 24.11 3.31
CA CYS A 181 12.44 23.52 3.33
C CYS A 181 13.48 24.61 3.00
N PRO A 182 14.53 24.80 3.81
CA PRO A 182 15.60 25.76 3.53
C PRO A 182 16.32 25.51 2.19
N VAL A 183 16.40 24.23 1.76
CA VAL A 183 17.12 23.83 0.54
C VAL A 183 16.20 23.86 -0.68
N HIS A 184 14.96 23.39 -0.55
CA HIS A 184 14.09 23.13 -1.71
C HIS A 184 12.85 24.03 -1.78
N GLY A 185 12.70 24.96 -0.85
CA GLY A 185 11.61 25.92 -0.77
C GLY A 185 10.31 25.34 -0.20
N LYS A 186 9.20 26.01 -0.50
CA LYS A 186 7.85 25.67 0.02
C LYS A 186 7.32 24.36 -0.58
N PHE A 187 6.74 23.52 0.27
CA PHE A 187 6.04 22.31 -0.14
C PHE A 187 4.81 22.07 0.74
N LYS A 188 3.89 21.22 0.28
CA LYS A 188 2.70 20.82 1.04
C LYS A 188 2.77 19.35 1.39
N GLN A 189 2.50 19.03 2.65
CA GLN A 189 2.49 17.65 3.14
C GLN A 189 1.37 17.44 4.16
N ILE A 190 0.86 16.21 4.29
CA ILE A 190 -0.14 15.89 5.30
C ILE A 190 0.49 15.99 6.70
N ALA A 191 -0.18 16.68 7.62
CA ALA A 191 0.33 16.93 8.97
C ALA A 191 0.80 15.65 9.68
N ASN A 192 -0.02 14.61 9.69
CA ASN A 192 0.32 13.34 10.34
C ASN A 192 1.52 12.64 9.68
N GLN A 193 1.64 12.68 8.35
CA GLN A 193 2.79 12.09 7.65
C GLN A 193 4.08 12.84 7.98
N HIS A 194 4.02 14.17 8.04
CA HIS A 194 5.18 14.96 8.41
C HIS A 194 5.64 14.66 9.85
N LEU A 195 4.69 14.50 10.78
CA LEU A 195 4.97 14.12 12.18
C LEU A 195 5.48 12.68 12.33
N GLN A 196 5.29 11.80 11.33
CA GLN A 196 5.89 10.47 11.28
C GLN A 196 7.36 10.49 10.82
N GLY A 197 7.91 11.67 10.49
CA GLY A 197 9.29 11.83 10.04
C GLY A 197 9.46 11.84 8.54
N CYS A 198 8.38 11.96 7.75
CA CYS A 198 8.51 12.11 6.31
C CYS A 198 9.15 13.45 5.95
N ASP A 199 10.26 13.38 5.23
CA ASP A 199 10.99 14.54 4.73
C ASP A 199 10.30 15.23 3.55
N CYS A 200 10.84 16.39 3.17
CA CYS A 200 10.47 17.04 1.93
C CYS A 200 10.73 16.10 0.74
N PRO A 201 9.83 16.05 -0.27
CA PRO A 201 9.97 15.09 -1.37
C PRO A 201 11.32 15.17 -2.08
N LYS A 202 11.83 16.39 -2.31
CA LYS A 202 13.12 16.61 -2.97
C LYS A 202 14.30 16.15 -2.11
N CYS A 203 14.30 16.45 -0.81
CA CYS A 203 15.27 15.95 0.17
C CYS A 203 15.33 14.43 0.17
N HIS A 204 14.16 13.78 0.12
CA HIS A 204 14.06 12.33 0.07
C HIS A 204 14.67 11.77 -1.23
N PHE A 205 14.37 12.38 -2.38
CA PHE A 205 14.97 11.99 -3.65
C PHE A 205 16.50 12.16 -3.68
N ASP A 206 17.01 13.25 -3.09
CA ASP A 206 18.46 13.51 -3.01
C ASP A 206 19.16 12.44 -2.17
N GLN A 207 18.57 12.05 -1.04
CA GLN A 207 19.09 10.96 -0.20
C GLN A 207 19.05 9.62 -0.95
N MET A 208 17.93 9.30 -1.61
CA MET A 208 17.80 8.08 -2.42
C MET A 208 18.80 8.02 -3.58
N ALA A 209 19.19 9.16 -4.15
CA ALA A 209 20.20 9.22 -5.21
C ALA A 209 21.60 8.89 -4.65
N LYS A 210 21.94 9.43 -3.48
CA LYS A 210 23.19 9.13 -2.76
C LYS A 210 23.27 7.65 -2.38
N ASP A 211 22.20 7.09 -1.80
CA ASP A 211 22.15 5.69 -1.39
C ASP A 211 22.30 4.75 -2.60
N ARG A 212 21.74 5.13 -3.77
CA ARG A 212 21.91 4.39 -5.03
C ARG A 212 23.35 4.45 -5.55
N ALA A 213 24.01 5.61 -5.48
CA ALA A 213 25.41 5.74 -5.88
C ALA A 213 26.32 4.87 -5.00
N MET A 214 26.12 4.91 -3.68
CA MET A 214 26.81 4.03 -2.73
C MET A 214 26.52 2.54 -3.01
N GLY A 215 25.28 2.21 -3.37
CA GLY A 215 24.89 0.85 -3.77
C GLY A 215 25.61 0.35 -5.03
N LYS A 216 25.83 1.23 -6.02
CA LYS A 216 26.61 0.91 -7.23
C LYS A 216 28.05 0.55 -6.90
N GLU A 217 28.73 1.40 -6.13
CA GLU A 217 30.12 1.20 -5.73
C GLU A 217 30.27 -0.07 -4.89
N SER A 218 29.38 -0.26 -3.91
CA SER A 218 29.37 -1.47 -3.06
C SER A 218 29.20 -2.75 -3.88
N PHE A 219 28.32 -2.75 -4.89
CA PHE A 219 28.14 -3.89 -5.79
C PHE A 219 29.42 -4.20 -6.59
N ILE A 220 30.04 -3.18 -7.20
CA ILE A 220 31.24 -3.36 -8.03
C ILE A 220 32.39 -3.88 -7.18
N ASN A 221 32.60 -3.35 -5.97
CA ASN A 221 33.67 -3.80 -5.08
C ASN A 221 33.51 -5.27 -4.70
N LYS A 222 32.32 -5.68 -4.26
CA LYS A 222 32.02 -7.10 -3.95
C LYS A 222 32.18 -8.00 -5.16
N ALA A 223 31.81 -7.53 -6.35
CA ALA A 223 31.94 -8.30 -7.57
C ALA A 223 33.43 -8.46 -7.98
N LYS A 224 34.25 -7.42 -7.81
CA LYS A 224 35.70 -7.49 -8.01
C LYS A 224 36.39 -8.40 -6.99
N GLU A 225 35.99 -8.37 -5.72
CA GLU A 225 36.50 -9.32 -4.70
C GLU A 225 36.23 -10.78 -5.07
N LEU A 226 35.05 -11.08 -5.66
CA LEU A 226 34.65 -12.45 -5.98
C LEU A 226 35.21 -12.98 -7.30
N PHE A 227 35.39 -12.11 -8.29
CA PHE A 227 35.69 -12.49 -9.67
C PHE A 227 36.99 -11.88 -10.22
N GLY A 228 37.66 -11.00 -9.48
CA GLY A 228 38.84 -10.27 -9.94
C GLY A 228 38.58 -9.51 -11.24
N GLU A 229 39.51 -9.66 -12.20
CA GLU A 229 39.47 -9.04 -13.53
C GLU A 229 38.69 -9.88 -14.57
N LYS A 230 37.88 -10.85 -14.14
CA LYS A 230 37.13 -11.73 -15.06
C LYS A 230 36.03 -11.02 -15.83
N TYR A 231 35.51 -9.91 -15.30
CA TYR A 231 34.44 -9.13 -15.92
C TYR A 231 34.72 -7.64 -15.79
N ASP A 232 34.36 -6.89 -16.81
CA ASP A 232 34.36 -5.43 -16.81
C ASP A 232 32.95 -4.90 -16.43
N TYR A 233 32.95 -3.97 -15.47
CA TYR A 233 31.78 -3.36 -14.84
C TYR A 233 31.55 -1.90 -15.30
N SER A 234 32.27 -1.42 -16.30
CA SER A 234 32.23 -0.04 -16.77
C SER A 234 30.82 0.41 -17.23
N LYS A 235 30.03 -0.51 -17.81
CA LYS A 235 28.65 -0.25 -18.27
C LYS A 235 27.57 -0.58 -17.23
N VAL A 236 27.92 -0.68 -15.94
CA VAL A 236 26.93 -1.00 -14.89
C VAL A 236 26.06 0.20 -14.54
N GLU A 237 24.79 0.10 -14.90
CA GLU A 237 23.70 0.96 -14.41
C GLU A 237 22.97 0.30 -13.23
N TYR A 238 23.53 0.46 -12.03
CA TYR A 238 22.97 -0.16 -10.84
C TYR A 238 21.75 0.60 -10.33
N ILE A 239 20.64 -0.13 -10.15
CA ILE A 239 19.39 0.42 -9.58
C ILE A 239 19.06 -0.31 -8.28
N ASN A 240 19.06 -1.64 -8.29
CA ASN A 240 18.90 -2.49 -7.12
C ASN A 240 19.43 -3.90 -7.42
N GLY A 241 19.44 -4.78 -6.40
CA GLY A 241 19.95 -6.15 -6.52
C GLY A 241 19.21 -7.07 -7.50
N GLN A 242 18.02 -6.69 -7.97
CA GLN A 242 17.14 -7.53 -8.79
C GLN A 242 17.04 -7.06 -10.24
N LYS A 243 17.26 -5.78 -10.53
CA LYS A 243 17.20 -5.25 -11.89
C LYS A 243 18.46 -5.65 -12.65
N LYS A 244 18.30 -6.10 -13.89
CA LYS A 244 19.41 -6.57 -14.72
C LYS A 244 20.38 -5.42 -15.01
N VAL A 245 21.67 -5.70 -14.86
CA VAL A 245 22.80 -4.84 -15.23
C VAL A 245 23.54 -5.48 -16.42
N CYS A 246 24.20 -4.65 -17.22
CA CYS A 246 25.05 -5.09 -18.30
C CYS A 246 26.48 -5.26 -17.76
N LEU A 247 27.05 -6.44 -17.96
CA LEU A 247 28.45 -6.77 -17.67
C LEU A 247 29.15 -7.11 -18.97
N ILE A 248 30.46 -6.88 -19.02
CA ILE A 248 31.29 -7.22 -20.17
C ILE A 248 32.21 -8.37 -19.77
N CYS A 249 32.14 -9.47 -20.51
CA CYS A 249 33.17 -10.50 -20.46
C CYS A 249 34.25 -10.12 -21.48
N PRO A 250 35.53 -10.00 -21.09
CA PRO A 250 36.61 -9.66 -22.02
C PRO A 250 36.71 -10.59 -23.24
N ILE A 251 36.26 -11.85 -23.10
CA ILE A 251 36.32 -12.87 -24.14
C ILE A 251 35.06 -12.88 -25.01
N HIS A 252 33.88 -12.67 -24.42
CA HIS A 252 32.59 -12.96 -25.06
C HIS A 252 31.65 -11.75 -25.19
N GLY A 253 32.11 -10.57 -24.77
CA GLY A 253 31.37 -9.32 -24.89
C GLY A 253 30.25 -9.13 -23.85
N GLU A 254 29.25 -8.34 -24.22
CA GLU A 254 28.20 -7.85 -23.32
C GLU A 254 27.13 -8.89 -23.00
N PHE A 255 26.76 -8.99 -21.72
CA PHE A 255 25.65 -9.84 -21.28
C PHE A 255 24.89 -9.21 -20.11
N LYS A 256 23.65 -9.65 -19.88
CA LYS A 256 22.73 -9.09 -18.88
C LYS A 256 22.50 -10.06 -17.72
N VAL A 257 22.81 -9.65 -16.50
CA VAL A 257 22.60 -10.44 -15.26
C VAL A 257 21.99 -9.59 -14.16
N THR A 258 21.40 -10.21 -13.13
CA THR A 258 20.98 -9.46 -11.94
C THR A 258 22.16 -9.39 -10.95
N PRO A 259 22.37 -8.26 -10.25
CA PRO A 259 23.47 -8.14 -9.28
C PRO A 259 23.46 -9.24 -8.20
N ASN A 260 22.29 -9.60 -7.66
CA ASN A 260 22.19 -10.67 -6.67
C ASN A 260 22.57 -12.04 -7.24
N SER A 261 22.16 -12.37 -8.48
CA SER A 261 22.51 -13.66 -9.08
C SER A 261 24.01 -13.72 -9.39
N HIS A 262 24.59 -12.61 -9.84
CA HIS A 262 26.02 -12.47 -10.10
C HIS A 262 26.85 -12.68 -8.82
N LEU A 263 26.55 -11.94 -7.75
CA LEU A 263 27.26 -12.08 -6.47
C LEU A 263 27.11 -13.49 -5.85
N SER A 264 25.97 -14.13 -6.05
CA SER A 264 25.73 -15.52 -5.58
C SER A 264 26.40 -16.60 -6.45
N ARG A 265 27.17 -16.23 -7.47
CA ARG A 265 27.80 -17.13 -8.47
C ARG A 265 26.81 -18.00 -9.25
N LYS A 266 25.52 -17.67 -9.23
CA LYS A 266 24.46 -18.40 -9.95
C LYS A 266 24.33 -18.00 -11.41
N SER A 267 24.93 -16.87 -11.80
CA SER A 267 24.92 -16.38 -13.17
C SER A 267 26.28 -15.78 -13.50
N GLY A 268 26.78 -16.06 -14.69
CA GLY A 268 27.99 -15.47 -15.24
C GLY A 268 27.83 -15.23 -16.75
N CYS A 269 28.93 -15.06 -17.46
CA CYS A 269 28.89 -15.04 -18.91
C CYS A 269 28.28 -16.37 -19.41
N PRO A 270 27.20 -16.33 -20.22
CA PRO A 270 26.53 -17.53 -20.69
C PRO A 270 27.47 -18.45 -21.45
N ILE A 271 28.38 -17.87 -22.25
CA ILE A 271 29.33 -18.62 -23.09
C ILE A 271 30.45 -19.24 -22.25
N CYS A 272 30.98 -18.53 -21.23
CA CYS A 272 31.95 -19.13 -20.30
C CYS A 272 31.37 -20.28 -19.47
N ASN A 273 30.05 -20.30 -19.26
CA ASN A 273 29.36 -21.28 -18.42
C ASN A 273 28.72 -22.41 -19.25
N GLU A 274 29.01 -22.47 -20.56
CA GLU A 274 28.58 -23.54 -21.46
C GLU A 274 29.19 -24.89 -21.04
N SER A 275 28.41 -25.93 -21.23
CA SER A 275 28.86 -27.31 -21.11
C SER A 275 29.92 -27.61 -22.19
N LYS A 276 30.77 -28.62 -21.94
CA LYS A 276 31.77 -29.08 -22.91
C LYS A 276 31.11 -29.42 -24.27
N LEU A 277 29.93 -30.04 -24.22
CA LEU A 277 29.18 -30.48 -25.40
C LEU A 277 28.64 -29.31 -26.24
N GLU A 278 28.07 -28.28 -25.60
CA GLU A 278 27.60 -27.07 -26.30
C GLU A 278 28.75 -26.34 -27.02
N ARG A 279 29.92 -26.27 -26.39
CA ARG A 279 31.11 -25.64 -26.98
C ARG A 279 31.64 -26.42 -28.18
N GLU A 280 31.63 -27.75 -28.09
CA GLU A 280 32.08 -28.62 -29.18
C GLU A 280 31.13 -28.55 -30.38
N LEU A 281 29.82 -28.53 -30.15
CA LEU A 281 28.82 -28.30 -31.21
C LEU A 281 28.94 -26.93 -31.85
N ALA A 282 29.10 -25.87 -31.03
CA ALA A 282 29.33 -24.54 -31.55
C ALA A 282 30.58 -24.46 -32.43
N SER A 283 31.67 -25.13 -32.04
CA SER A 283 32.90 -25.21 -32.83
C SER A 283 32.68 -25.90 -34.18
N ILE A 284 31.89 -26.98 -34.22
CA ILE A 284 31.53 -27.66 -35.48
C ILE A 284 30.70 -26.73 -36.39
N LEU A 285 29.68 -26.08 -35.82
CA LEU A 285 28.83 -25.13 -36.55
C LEU A 285 29.62 -23.93 -37.08
N ASP A 286 30.53 -23.38 -36.29
CA ASP A 286 31.39 -22.26 -36.66
C ASP A 286 32.36 -22.66 -37.80
N LYS A 287 32.97 -23.86 -37.73
CA LYS A 287 33.84 -24.40 -38.80
C LYS A 287 33.11 -24.57 -40.13
N GLN A 288 31.84 -24.95 -40.09
CA GLN A 288 31.00 -25.13 -41.28
C GLN A 288 30.27 -23.85 -41.69
N ASN A 289 30.54 -22.71 -41.02
CA ASN A 289 29.93 -21.41 -41.29
C ASN A 289 28.39 -21.42 -41.24
N VAL A 290 27.82 -22.26 -40.37
CA VAL A 290 26.37 -22.37 -40.17
C VAL A 290 25.91 -21.29 -39.19
N LYS A 291 24.85 -20.54 -39.53
CA LYS A 291 24.27 -19.55 -38.60
C LYS A 291 23.38 -20.22 -37.56
N TYR A 292 23.61 -19.91 -36.29
CA TYR A 292 22.80 -20.40 -35.18
C TYR A 292 22.60 -19.34 -34.08
N GLU A 293 21.55 -19.53 -33.29
CA GLU A 293 21.23 -18.74 -32.11
C GLU A 293 21.34 -19.62 -30.84
N ARG A 294 22.13 -19.16 -29.86
CA ARG A 294 22.25 -19.81 -28.55
C ARG A 294 21.10 -19.43 -27.61
N LEU A 295 20.65 -20.37 -26.77
CA LEU A 295 19.61 -20.15 -25.74
C LEU A 295 18.33 -19.49 -26.29
N LYS A 296 17.90 -19.89 -27.49
CA LYS A 296 16.76 -19.29 -28.20
C LYS A 296 15.49 -19.40 -27.37
N ARG A 297 14.82 -18.25 -27.16
CA ARG A 297 13.53 -18.17 -26.44
C ARG A 297 12.43 -17.70 -27.37
N PHE A 298 11.50 -18.60 -27.67
CA PHE A 298 10.25 -18.23 -28.33
C PHE A 298 9.18 -17.89 -27.30
N LYS A 299 8.32 -16.90 -27.60
CA LYS A 299 7.21 -16.50 -26.72
C LYS A 299 6.29 -17.68 -26.38
N TRP A 300 6.02 -18.56 -27.34
CA TRP A 300 5.19 -19.76 -27.18
C TRP A 300 5.86 -20.87 -26.34
N LEU A 301 7.20 -20.85 -26.21
CA LEU A 301 7.96 -21.80 -25.40
C LEU A 301 7.87 -21.47 -23.90
N GLY A 302 7.39 -20.28 -23.54
CA GLY A 302 7.11 -19.87 -22.17
C GLY A 302 8.39 -19.63 -21.36
N LYS A 303 8.58 -20.39 -20.27
CA LYS A 303 9.77 -20.27 -19.40
C LYS A 303 10.98 -21.09 -19.88
N GLN A 304 10.83 -21.88 -20.95
CA GLN A 304 11.88 -22.74 -21.50
C GLN A 304 12.66 -22.01 -22.62
N SER A 305 13.87 -22.50 -22.90
CA SER A 305 14.73 -22.10 -24.03
C SER A 305 15.21 -23.33 -24.77
N LEU A 306 15.61 -23.13 -26.02
CA LEU A 306 16.34 -24.12 -26.84
C LEU A 306 17.84 -23.87 -26.71
N ASP A 307 18.66 -24.92 -26.57
CA ASP A 307 20.10 -24.73 -26.35
C ASP A 307 20.78 -24.08 -27.56
N LEU A 308 20.51 -24.61 -28.76
CA LEU A 308 20.90 -24.03 -30.04
C LEU A 308 19.71 -24.08 -31.02
N TYR A 309 19.57 -23.06 -31.86
CA TYR A 309 18.55 -23.01 -32.92
C TYR A 309 19.18 -22.54 -34.22
N LEU A 310 18.95 -23.28 -35.31
CA LEU A 310 19.43 -23.00 -36.66
C LEU A 310 18.26 -22.41 -37.45
N PRO A 311 18.19 -21.07 -37.61
CA PRO A 311 17.02 -20.43 -38.21
C PRO A 311 16.81 -20.82 -39.67
N GLU A 312 17.91 -20.99 -40.42
CA GLU A 312 17.87 -21.27 -41.87
C GLU A 312 17.30 -22.67 -42.18
N HIS A 313 17.41 -23.62 -41.25
CA HIS A 313 16.91 -24.98 -41.42
C HIS A 313 15.66 -25.27 -40.56
N ASN A 314 15.24 -24.31 -39.73
CA ASN A 314 14.22 -24.48 -38.70
C ASN A 314 14.48 -25.69 -37.78
N ILE A 315 15.74 -25.89 -37.41
CA ILE A 315 16.19 -27.01 -36.55
C ILE A 315 16.53 -26.47 -35.15
N ALA A 316 16.02 -27.12 -34.12
CA ALA A 316 16.45 -26.92 -32.74
C ALA A 316 17.38 -28.05 -32.31
N ILE A 317 18.49 -27.72 -31.66
CA ILE A 317 19.44 -28.68 -31.11
C ILE A 317 19.45 -28.55 -29.58
N GLU A 318 19.35 -29.69 -28.91
CA GLU A 318 19.38 -29.80 -27.45
C GLU A 318 20.54 -30.70 -27.00
N CYS A 319 21.33 -30.21 -26.06
CA CYS A 319 22.48 -30.92 -25.51
C CYS A 319 22.05 -31.74 -24.30
N GLN A 320 22.00 -33.06 -24.45
CA GLN A 320 21.45 -33.94 -23.42
C GLN A 320 22.56 -34.55 -22.56
N GLY A 321 22.69 -34.06 -21.32
CA GLY A 321 23.57 -34.66 -20.32
C GLY A 321 22.94 -35.86 -19.59
N ILE A 322 23.75 -36.53 -18.75
CA ILE A 322 23.36 -37.73 -17.98
C ILE A 322 22.05 -37.59 -17.16
N GLN A 323 21.71 -36.37 -16.75
CA GLN A 323 20.50 -36.01 -16.00
C GLN A 323 19.16 -36.26 -16.75
N HIS A 324 19.22 -36.45 -18.07
CA HIS A 324 18.06 -36.82 -18.89
C HIS A 324 17.86 -38.35 -18.98
N PHE A 325 18.89 -39.12 -18.63
CA PHE A 325 18.91 -40.58 -18.73
C PHE A 325 18.77 -41.26 -17.37
N LYS A 326 19.42 -40.73 -16.33
CA LYS A 326 19.47 -41.33 -15.00
C LYS A 326 19.10 -40.30 -13.92
N PRO A 327 18.38 -40.70 -12.85
CA PRO A 327 18.08 -39.81 -11.73
C PRO A 327 19.36 -39.54 -10.93
N ILE A 328 19.90 -38.33 -11.05
CA ILE A 328 21.14 -37.92 -10.38
C ILE A 328 20.87 -36.79 -9.40
N ASP A 329 21.45 -36.92 -8.21
CA ASP A 329 21.34 -35.93 -7.15
C ASP A 329 22.45 -34.88 -7.23
N PHE A 330 22.36 -33.98 -8.21
CA PHE A 330 23.29 -32.86 -8.32
C PHE A 330 23.23 -31.88 -7.13
N ALA A 331 22.16 -31.95 -6.33
CA ALA A 331 21.91 -31.01 -5.23
C ALA A 331 22.28 -31.55 -3.85
N GLY A 332 22.72 -32.81 -3.75
CA GLY A 332 23.01 -33.49 -2.47
C GLY A 332 21.79 -33.66 -1.56
N LYS A 333 20.58 -33.70 -2.13
CA LYS A 333 19.28 -33.75 -1.42
C LYS A 333 18.69 -35.17 -1.30
N GLY A 334 19.42 -36.18 -1.72
CA GLY A 334 19.08 -37.59 -1.63
C GLY A 334 18.26 -38.15 -2.81
N LYS A 335 18.13 -39.48 -2.80
CA LYS A 335 17.55 -40.29 -3.90
C LYS A 335 16.10 -39.94 -4.26
N LYS A 336 15.28 -39.52 -3.27
CA LYS A 336 13.89 -39.09 -3.52
C LYS A 336 13.84 -37.84 -4.39
N TRP A 337 14.70 -36.86 -4.11
CA TRP A 337 14.78 -35.62 -4.87
C TRP A 337 15.28 -35.86 -6.29
N ALA A 338 16.33 -36.68 -6.45
CA ALA A 338 16.85 -37.09 -7.76
C ALA A 338 15.77 -37.73 -8.65
N ASN A 339 14.97 -38.65 -8.10
CA ASN A 339 13.88 -39.30 -8.83
C ASN A 339 12.76 -38.32 -9.21
N GLN A 340 12.42 -37.37 -8.35
CA GLN A 340 11.40 -36.36 -8.65
C GLN A 340 11.90 -35.39 -9.73
N SER A 341 13.13 -34.89 -9.58
CA SER A 341 13.77 -34.00 -10.55
C SER A 341 13.86 -34.65 -11.94
N PHE A 342 14.18 -35.94 -12.00
CA PHE A 342 14.19 -36.73 -13.22
C PHE A 342 12.81 -36.82 -13.89
N LYS A 343 11.74 -37.10 -13.13
CA LYS A 343 10.36 -37.10 -13.66
C LYS A 343 9.93 -35.72 -14.16
N GLU A 344 10.34 -34.65 -13.48
CA GLU A 344 10.05 -33.28 -13.89
C GLU A 344 10.85 -32.84 -15.13
N ASN A 345 12.09 -33.31 -15.29
CA ASN A 345 12.89 -33.13 -16.51
C ASN A 345 12.19 -33.78 -17.71
N LYS A 346 11.80 -35.05 -17.63
CA LYS A 346 11.05 -35.74 -18.71
C LYS A 346 9.80 -34.98 -19.15
N LYS A 347 8.96 -34.56 -18.18
CA LYS A 347 7.77 -33.74 -18.46
C LYS A 347 8.09 -32.38 -19.10
N ARG A 348 9.26 -31.82 -18.84
CA ARG A 348 9.71 -30.57 -19.46
C ARG A 348 10.17 -30.82 -20.89
N ASP A 349 10.88 -31.91 -21.12
CA ASP A 349 11.38 -32.29 -22.44
C ASP A 349 10.22 -32.67 -23.38
N ASP A 350 9.25 -33.46 -22.91
CA ASP A 350 8.03 -33.80 -23.67
C ASP A 350 7.23 -32.57 -24.11
N ARG A 351 7.07 -31.60 -23.20
CA ARG A 351 6.37 -30.34 -23.50
C ARG A 351 7.14 -29.49 -24.49
N LYS A 352 8.47 -29.50 -24.40
CA LYS A 352 9.34 -28.77 -25.33
C LYS A 352 9.20 -29.36 -26.73
N LEU A 353 9.35 -30.68 -26.86
CA LEU A 353 9.21 -31.40 -28.12
C LEU A 353 7.84 -31.18 -28.78
N LYS A 354 6.74 -31.39 -28.04
CA LYS A 354 5.38 -31.17 -28.56
C LYS A 354 5.17 -29.76 -29.09
N LYS A 355 5.72 -28.75 -28.41
CA LYS A 355 5.61 -27.35 -28.85
C LYS A 355 6.46 -27.06 -30.09
N CYS A 356 7.67 -27.60 -30.16
CA CYS A 356 8.53 -27.44 -31.34
C CYS A 356 7.90 -28.09 -32.57
N LEU A 357 7.41 -29.32 -32.44
CA LEU A 357 6.71 -30.03 -33.52
C LEU A 357 5.44 -29.29 -33.97
N ALA A 358 4.64 -28.77 -33.04
CA ALA A 358 3.47 -27.95 -33.37
C ALA A 358 3.80 -26.63 -34.11
N ASN A 359 5.07 -26.20 -34.10
CA ASN A 359 5.56 -25.04 -34.84
C ASN A 359 6.46 -25.45 -36.03
N ASN A 360 6.40 -26.70 -36.48
CA ASN A 360 7.20 -27.27 -37.58
C ASN A 360 8.72 -27.17 -37.38
N ILE A 361 9.19 -27.13 -36.13
CA ILE A 361 10.62 -27.11 -35.79
C ILE A 361 11.11 -28.55 -35.60
N LYS A 362 12.07 -28.97 -36.43
CA LYS A 362 12.74 -30.26 -36.28
C LYS A 362 13.64 -30.24 -35.04
N MET A 363 13.64 -31.30 -34.25
CA MET A 363 14.44 -31.39 -33.03
C MET A 363 15.55 -32.43 -33.14
N ILE A 364 16.78 -32.01 -32.85
CA ILE A 364 17.95 -32.88 -32.76
C ILE A 364 18.46 -32.89 -31.32
N TYR A 365 18.53 -34.07 -30.72
CA TYR A 365 19.10 -34.29 -29.40
C TYR A 365 20.52 -34.84 -29.55
N VAL A 366 21.51 -34.10 -29.06
CA VAL A 366 22.92 -34.51 -29.13
C VAL A 366 23.38 -35.06 -27.78
N ILE A 367 24.09 -36.18 -27.82
CA ILE A 367 24.66 -36.88 -26.66
C ILE A 367 26.18 -37.07 -26.79
N ASP A 368 26.85 -37.16 -25.65
CA ASP A 368 28.32 -37.31 -25.52
C ASP A 368 28.77 -38.76 -25.19
N LYS A 369 27.83 -39.68 -24.94
CA LYS A 369 28.12 -41.08 -24.60
C LYS A 369 27.25 -42.03 -25.40
N GLU A 370 27.89 -42.98 -26.07
CA GLU A 370 27.24 -44.00 -26.91
C GLU A 370 26.29 -44.93 -26.13
N GLU A 371 26.53 -45.17 -24.83
CA GLU A 371 25.63 -45.96 -23.94
C GLU A 371 24.18 -45.42 -23.95
N TYR A 372 23.98 -44.17 -24.35
CA TYR A 372 22.68 -43.51 -24.38
C TYR A 372 21.96 -43.56 -25.74
N LEU A 373 22.62 -44.09 -26.79
CA LEU A 373 21.99 -44.32 -28.11
C LEU A 373 20.99 -45.48 -28.08
N GLU A 374 21.27 -46.54 -27.31
CA GLU A 374 20.46 -47.77 -27.26
C GLU A 374 19.28 -47.72 -26.26
N ASN A 375 19.27 -46.72 -25.39
CA ASN A 375 18.21 -46.58 -24.39
C ASN A 375 16.97 -45.97 -25.05
N LYS A 376 15.87 -46.74 -25.13
CA LYS A 376 14.54 -46.21 -25.49
C LYS A 376 14.31 -44.89 -24.76
N TYR A 377 14.30 -43.79 -25.49
CA TYR A 377 14.09 -42.48 -24.88
C TYR A 377 12.64 -42.41 -24.42
N HIS A 378 12.35 -41.61 -23.41
CA HIS A 378 10.97 -41.50 -22.92
C HIS A 378 9.99 -40.91 -23.97
N PHE A 379 10.50 -40.37 -25.07
CA PHE A 379 9.72 -39.96 -26.23
C PHE A 379 9.14 -41.14 -27.03
N ASP A 380 9.66 -42.36 -26.87
CA ASP A 380 9.19 -43.53 -27.64
C ASP A 380 7.85 -44.11 -27.13
N ILE A 381 7.20 -43.45 -26.16
CA ILE A 381 5.92 -43.89 -25.55
C ILE A 381 4.75 -42.96 -25.93
N VAL A 382 4.95 -41.93 -26.76
CA VAL A 382 3.81 -41.12 -27.25
C VAL A 382 3.08 -41.90 -28.34
N GLU A 383 1.82 -42.27 -28.06
CA GLU A 383 0.92 -42.84 -29.07
C GLU A 383 0.90 -41.96 -30.34
N PRO A 384 1.03 -42.57 -31.53
CA PRO A 384 1.17 -41.86 -32.79
C PRO A 384 -0.21 -41.35 -33.24
N PHE A 385 -0.61 -40.17 -32.74
CA PHE A 385 -1.61 -39.38 -33.44
C PHE A 385 -0.91 -38.38 -34.35
N SER A 386 -1.06 -38.62 -35.66
CA SER A 386 -0.58 -37.86 -36.82
C SER A 386 0.88 -38.09 -37.24
N GLY A 387 1.06 -38.52 -38.49
CA GLY A 387 2.34 -38.85 -39.10
C GLY A 387 3.33 -37.68 -39.11
N ASN A 388 4.62 -38.06 -39.12
CA ASN A 388 5.84 -37.24 -39.12
C ASN A 388 6.23 -36.64 -37.76
N VAL A 389 6.59 -37.51 -36.80
CA VAL A 389 7.39 -37.12 -35.64
C VAL A 389 8.88 -37.20 -36.01
N SER A 390 9.47 -36.14 -36.54
CA SER A 390 10.91 -36.13 -36.87
C SER A 390 11.73 -35.48 -35.74
N TYR A 391 11.91 -36.19 -34.62
CA TYR A 391 13.07 -35.93 -33.76
C TYR A 391 14.18 -36.91 -34.09
N GLU A 392 15.42 -36.47 -33.96
CA GLU A 392 16.59 -37.31 -34.15
C GLU A 392 17.45 -37.26 -32.90
N ILE A 393 18.02 -38.41 -32.53
CA ILE A 393 19.01 -38.51 -31.46
C ILE A 393 20.31 -38.92 -32.12
N MET A 394 21.39 -38.18 -31.87
CA MET A 394 22.69 -38.49 -32.45
C MET A 394 23.84 -38.24 -31.49
N HIS A 395 24.89 -39.03 -31.65
CA HIS A 395 26.14 -38.80 -30.96
C HIS A 395 26.90 -37.63 -31.61
N ILE A 396 27.63 -36.86 -30.81
CA ILE A 396 28.37 -35.69 -31.30
C ILE A 396 29.33 -36.03 -32.45
N ASN A 397 29.98 -37.20 -32.42
CA ASN A 397 30.88 -37.66 -33.48
C ASN A 397 30.20 -37.81 -34.85
N HIS A 398 28.88 -38.00 -34.89
CA HIS A 398 28.12 -38.10 -36.13
C HIS A 398 27.48 -36.77 -36.56
N PHE A 399 27.54 -35.75 -35.70
CA PHE A 399 26.88 -34.48 -35.92
C PHE A 399 27.49 -33.70 -37.09
N GLU A 400 28.83 -33.70 -37.23
CA GLU A 400 29.53 -33.05 -38.34
C GLU A 400 29.13 -33.64 -39.71
N ASN A 401 29.05 -34.97 -39.80
CA ASN A 401 28.59 -35.67 -41.01
C ASN A 401 27.12 -35.40 -41.31
N HIS A 402 26.27 -35.34 -40.26
CA HIS A 402 24.86 -35.02 -40.43
C HIS A 402 24.66 -33.60 -40.96
N LEU A 403 25.43 -32.62 -40.45
CA LEU A 403 25.42 -31.26 -40.97
C LEU A 403 25.90 -31.19 -42.42
N ASN A 404 26.95 -31.93 -42.79
CA ASN A 404 27.39 -32.00 -44.19
C ASN A 404 26.24 -32.50 -45.09
N HIS A 405 25.52 -33.56 -44.72
CA HIS A 405 24.36 -34.03 -45.48
C HIS A 405 23.19 -33.03 -45.54
N LEU A 406 22.95 -32.26 -44.47
CA LEU A 406 21.95 -31.20 -44.44
C LEU A 406 22.32 -30.02 -45.35
N VAL A 407 23.60 -29.65 -45.39
CA VAL A 407 24.12 -28.60 -46.26
C VAL A 407 24.17 -29.08 -47.72
N ASP A 408 24.58 -30.33 -47.96
CA ASP A 408 24.64 -30.95 -49.29
C ASP A 408 23.26 -31.20 -49.90
N SER A 409 22.26 -31.54 -49.10
CA SER A 409 20.88 -31.65 -49.59
C SER A 409 20.31 -30.31 -50.04
N LEU A 410 20.74 -29.19 -49.43
CA LEU A 410 20.38 -27.85 -49.88
C LEU A 410 21.12 -27.43 -51.16
N THR A 411 22.38 -27.84 -51.34
CA THR A 411 23.10 -27.60 -52.60
C THR A 411 22.56 -28.48 -53.73
N PHE A 412 22.11 -29.71 -53.44
CA PHE A 412 21.53 -30.64 -54.41
C PHE A 412 20.10 -30.25 -54.85
N PHE A 413 19.25 -29.77 -53.94
CA PHE A 413 17.96 -29.15 -54.30
C PHE A 413 18.09 -27.69 -54.79
N GLY A 414 19.32 -27.15 -54.77
CA GLY A 414 19.68 -25.78 -55.15
C GLY A 414 20.26 -25.62 -56.56
N VAL A 415 20.11 -26.60 -57.46
CA VAL A 415 20.43 -26.41 -58.90
C VAL A 415 19.24 -26.82 -59.77
N ARG A 416 18.38 -25.84 -60.05
CA ARG A 416 17.81 -25.53 -61.37
C ARG A 416 17.01 -24.24 -61.24
N ASN A 417 17.48 -23.20 -61.93
CA ASN A 417 16.98 -21.83 -62.11
C ASN A 417 18.06 -20.86 -61.60
N ASP A 418 18.77 -20.08 -62.42
CA ASP A 418 18.31 -19.28 -63.55
C ASP A 418 19.44 -19.06 -64.56
N GLU A 419 19.38 -19.67 -65.76
CA GLU A 419 20.07 -19.09 -66.94
C GLU A 419 19.47 -19.54 -68.29
N GLU A 420 18.78 -20.68 -68.38
CA GLU A 420 18.20 -21.14 -69.66
C GLU A 420 16.77 -20.67 -69.96
N GLN A 421 16.07 -19.99 -69.03
CA GLN A 421 14.67 -19.56 -69.26
C GLN A 421 14.51 -18.11 -69.76
N LYS A 422 15.60 -17.42 -70.12
CA LYS A 422 15.55 -16.04 -70.67
C LYS A 422 15.64 -15.92 -72.19
N ASN A 423 15.78 -17.02 -72.94
CA ASN A 423 15.92 -16.96 -74.40
C ASN A 423 14.78 -17.60 -75.22
N LEU A 424 13.59 -17.83 -74.66
CA LEU A 424 12.47 -18.42 -75.42
C LEU A 424 11.12 -17.70 -75.34
N ILE A 425 11.11 -16.40 -75.03
CA ILE A 425 9.93 -15.54 -75.21
C ILE A 425 10.34 -14.25 -75.92
N MET A 426 10.72 -14.37 -77.20
CA MET A 426 10.95 -13.25 -78.12
C MET A 426 10.57 -13.57 -79.57
N PHE A 427 9.77 -14.62 -79.81
CA PHE A 427 9.11 -14.85 -81.09
C PHE A 427 7.78 -15.55 -80.83
N PHE A 428 6.70 -14.78 -80.77
CA PHE A 428 5.43 -14.99 -81.49
C PHE A 428 4.46 -13.85 -81.18
#